data_AF-A0A0Q4EDA9-F1
#
_entry.id   AF-A0A0Q4EDA9-F1
#
_cell.length_a   1.000
_cell.length_b   1.000
_cell.length_c   1.000
_cell.angle_alpha   90.00
_cell.angle_beta   90.00
_cell.angle_gamma   90.00
#
_symmetry.space_group_name_H-M   'P 1'
#
loop_
_entity.id
_entity.type
_entity.pdbx_description
1 polymer ?
#
loop_
_entity_poly.entity_id
_entity_poly.type
_entity_poly.pdbx_seq_one_letter_code
_entity_poly.pdbx_strand_id
1 'polypeptide(L)'
;MLELINTATEKNYKSDFIAIGCWKDGDGNPFHSVFIIKYNNETYQYHYTGEDTDAIKYDKDIRSNCFHKITFTIHPHIIPSFIMMCKQIQKKANPRYGFFYTGEYFDLNGQHFSEKEIGQTMTCTGFCLNVLKGFLEENYIDYTEWTEETHQEYNYLQNFADDHGLNVEDIAESHRRISPLDLICSAYFSDLPIKKESINSKKEEVSTYLEFS
;
A
#
# COMPACT_ATOMS: atom_id res chain seq x y z
N MET A 1 -12.51 11.04 17.69
CA MET A 1 -12.27 11.86 16.49
C MET A 1 -11.44 10.99 15.56
N LEU A 2 -11.90 10.77 14.34
CA LEU A 2 -11.15 10.01 13.35
C LEU A 2 -9.84 10.76 13.08
N GLU A 3 -8.69 10.16 13.38
CA GLU A 3 -7.36 10.78 13.19
C GLU A 3 -6.90 10.71 11.72
N LEU A 4 -7.82 10.91 10.79
CA LEU A 4 -7.55 10.97 9.36
C LEU A 4 -7.30 12.44 8.98
N ILE A 5 -6.25 12.70 8.21
CA ILE A 5 -5.77 14.06 7.93
C ILE A 5 -5.66 14.28 6.43
N ASN A 6 -6.19 15.39 5.91
CA ASN A 6 -5.84 15.81 4.55
C ASN A 6 -4.39 16.31 4.52
N THR A 7 -3.54 15.59 3.79
CA THR A 7 -2.09 15.78 3.82
C THR A 7 -1.66 17.17 3.34
N ALA A 8 -2.37 17.73 2.37
CA ALA A 8 -2.02 19.01 1.76
C ALA A 8 -2.63 20.20 2.48
N THR A 9 -3.85 20.07 3.00
CA THR A 9 -4.64 21.21 3.48
C THR A 9 -4.72 21.32 5.00
N GLU A 10 -4.54 20.22 5.73
CA GLU A 10 -4.64 20.20 7.19
C GLU A 10 -3.26 20.18 7.86
N LYS A 11 -3.13 20.93 8.96
CA LYS A 11 -1.88 20.97 9.72
C LYS A 11 -1.72 19.70 10.54
N ASN A 12 -0.66 18.94 10.27
CA ASN A 12 -0.21 17.87 11.15
C ASN A 12 0.89 18.37 12.09
N TYR A 13 0.59 18.41 13.40
CA TYR A 13 1.47 18.93 14.45
C TYR A 13 2.60 17.97 14.85
N LYS A 14 2.57 16.70 14.42
CA LYS A 14 3.70 15.80 14.66
C LYS A 14 4.89 16.22 13.79
N SER A 15 6.08 16.17 14.39
CA SER A 15 7.33 16.58 13.74
C SER A 15 7.75 15.58 12.67
N ASP A 16 7.86 14.30 13.03
CA ASP A 16 8.25 13.22 12.14
C ASP A 16 7.31 12.01 12.29
N PHE A 17 6.92 11.40 11.17
CA PHE A 17 6.07 10.21 11.16
C PHE A 17 6.13 9.47 9.81
N ILE A 18 5.76 8.18 9.84
CA ILE A 18 5.25 7.46 8.67
C ILE A 18 3.74 7.31 8.81
N ALA A 19 3.04 7.48 7.71
CA ALA A 19 1.60 7.31 7.64
C ALA A 19 1.22 6.48 6.42
N ILE A 20 0.10 5.77 6.54
CA ILE A 20 -0.56 5.14 5.41
C ILE A 20 -1.54 6.15 4.86
N GLY A 21 -1.46 6.41 3.57
CA GLY A 21 -2.34 7.34 2.88
C GLY A 21 -3.03 6.72 1.68
N CYS A 22 -4.04 7.44 1.22
CA CYS A 22 -4.72 7.17 -0.04
C CYS A 22 -5.04 8.45 -0.79
N TRP A 23 -5.18 8.34 -2.10
CA TRP A 23 -5.88 9.33 -2.91
C TRP A 23 -7.35 8.95 -3.04
N LYS A 24 -8.25 9.93 -2.97
CA LYS A 24 -9.69 9.74 -3.20
C LYS A 24 -10.14 10.34 -4.53
N ASP A 25 -11.13 9.71 -5.17
CA ASP A 25 -11.75 10.22 -6.38
C ASP A 25 -12.78 11.32 -6.07
N GLY A 26 -13.53 11.76 -7.09
CA GLY A 26 -14.57 12.79 -6.95
C GLY A 26 -15.75 12.39 -6.07
N ASP A 27 -15.97 11.08 -5.90
CA ASP A 27 -17.06 10.51 -5.09
C ASP A 27 -16.57 10.13 -3.67
N GLY A 28 -15.30 10.41 -3.36
CA GLY A 28 -14.70 10.12 -2.06
C GLY A 28 -14.14 8.70 -1.92
N ASN A 29 -14.14 7.88 -2.97
CA ASN A 29 -13.62 6.52 -2.90
C ASN A 29 -12.08 6.50 -2.95
N PRO A 30 -11.41 5.79 -2.03
CA PRO A 30 -9.98 5.52 -2.14
C PRO A 30 -9.64 4.69 -3.37
N PHE A 31 -8.79 5.21 -4.26
CA PHE A 31 -8.38 4.51 -5.48
C PHE A 31 -6.88 4.28 -5.60
N HIS A 32 -6.06 4.93 -4.77
CA HIS A 32 -4.61 4.79 -4.82
C HIS A 32 -3.99 4.78 -3.42
N SER A 33 -3.01 3.92 -3.17
CA SER A 33 -2.30 3.83 -1.90
C SER A 33 -0.91 4.46 -1.96
N VAL A 34 -0.52 5.08 -0.85
CA VAL A 34 0.70 5.88 -0.75
C VAL A 34 1.20 5.88 0.70
N PHE A 35 2.52 5.92 0.90
CA PHE A 35 3.08 6.32 2.18
C PHE A 35 3.27 7.82 2.23
N ILE A 36 2.86 8.43 3.34
CA ILE A 36 3.22 9.81 3.67
C ILE A 36 4.34 9.76 4.71
N ILE A 37 5.45 10.41 4.37
CA ILE A 37 6.67 10.42 5.17
C ILE A 37 6.95 11.86 5.56
N LYS A 38 6.81 12.18 6.85
CA LYS A 38 7.24 13.47 7.38
C LYS A 38 8.56 13.31 8.11
N TYR A 39 9.58 14.03 7.69
CA TYR A 39 10.92 13.97 8.29
C TYR A 39 11.65 15.31 8.15
N ASN A 40 12.17 15.85 9.26
CA ASN A 40 12.90 17.13 9.28
C ASN A 40 12.12 18.29 8.67
N ASN A 41 10.84 18.44 9.05
CA ASN A 41 9.90 19.45 8.54
C ASN A 41 9.55 19.36 7.05
N GLU A 42 9.96 18.28 6.38
CA GLU A 42 9.63 18.01 4.99
C GLU A 42 8.62 16.87 4.90
N THR A 43 7.68 16.97 3.98
CA THR A 43 6.69 15.93 3.70
C THR A 43 6.95 15.34 2.32
N TYR A 44 7.06 14.02 2.26
CA TYR A 44 7.24 13.25 1.04
C TYR A 44 6.09 12.25 0.87
N GLN A 45 5.81 11.89 -0.38
CA GLN A 45 5.05 10.69 -0.71
C GLN A 45 5.97 9.62 -1.27
N TYR A 46 5.65 8.37 -0.99
CA TYR A 46 6.29 7.21 -1.59
C TYR A 46 5.26 6.18 -2.03
N HIS A 47 5.20 5.86 -3.33
CA HIS A 47 4.20 4.93 -3.86
C HIS A 47 4.60 4.35 -5.23
N TYR A 48 3.98 3.22 -5.55
CA TYR A 48 3.92 2.70 -6.92
C TYR A 48 2.89 3.51 -7.71
N THR A 49 3.16 3.91 -8.95
CA THR A 49 2.29 4.75 -9.78
C THR A 49 1.31 3.94 -10.63
N GLY A 50 1.60 2.67 -10.89
CA GLY A 50 0.88 1.87 -11.88
C GLY A 50 1.39 2.08 -13.32
N GLU A 51 2.36 2.98 -13.53
CA GLU A 51 2.93 3.28 -14.84
C GLU A 51 4.23 2.48 -15.07
N ASP A 52 4.49 2.08 -16.32
CA ASP A 52 5.73 1.36 -16.68
C ASP A 52 6.96 2.27 -16.61
N THR A 53 6.79 3.52 -17.03
CA THR A 53 7.82 4.56 -16.93
C THR A 53 7.60 5.33 -15.64
N ASP A 54 8.64 5.44 -14.80
CA ASP A 54 8.52 6.08 -13.47
C ASP A 54 7.52 5.36 -12.55
N ALA A 55 7.66 4.02 -12.51
CA ALA A 55 6.84 3.12 -11.72
C ALA A 55 6.81 3.50 -10.22
N ILE A 56 7.88 4.03 -9.65
CA ILE A 56 7.96 4.32 -8.21
C ILE A 56 8.35 5.77 -7.99
N LYS A 57 7.48 6.51 -7.30
CA LYS A 57 7.72 7.90 -6.95
C LYS A 57 8.13 8.05 -5.49
N TYR A 58 9.15 8.88 -5.28
CA TYR A 58 9.56 9.44 -3.98
C TYR A 58 9.74 10.93 -4.20
N ASP A 59 8.76 11.76 -3.83
CA ASP A 59 8.78 13.19 -4.10
C ASP A 59 7.97 13.98 -3.06
N LYS A 60 7.89 15.31 -3.26
CA LYS A 60 7.18 16.24 -2.36
C LYS A 60 5.84 16.73 -2.94
N ASP A 61 5.40 16.20 -4.08
CA ASP A 61 4.22 16.68 -4.81
C ASP A 61 2.93 16.03 -4.28
N ILE A 62 2.57 16.41 -3.06
CA ILE A 62 1.39 15.85 -2.39
C ILE A 62 0.12 16.42 -3.00
N ARG A 63 -0.71 15.54 -3.57
CA ARG A 63 -2.01 15.92 -4.14
C ARG A 63 -2.99 16.38 -3.06
N SER A 64 -3.83 17.35 -3.38
CA SER A 64 -4.85 17.89 -2.45
C SER A 64 -5.93 16.89 -2.05
N ASN A 65 -6.12 15.83 -2.82
CA ASN A 65 -7.02 14.72 -2.53
C ASN A 65 -6.34 13.56 -1.78
N CYS A 66 -5.14 13.78 -1.22
CA CYS A 66 -4.41 12.78 -0.45
C CYS A 66 -4.73 12.88 1.04
N PHE A 67 -5.25 11.80 1.61
CA PHE A 67 -5.53 11.66 3.03
C PHE A 67 -4.61 10.64 3.65
N HIS A 68 -4.24 10.82 4.92
CA HIS A 68 -3.39 9.86 5.63
C HIS A 68 -3.80 9.65 7.08
N LYS A 69 -3.50 8.44 7.56
CA LYS A 69 -3.52 8.08 8.97
C LYS A 69 -2.11 7.70 9.40
N ILE A 70 -1.60 8.38 10.42
CA ILE A 70 -0.30 8.05 11.02
C ILE A 70 -0.37 6.64 11.58
N THR A 71 0.52 5.77 11.11
CA THR A 71 0.63 4.40 11.61
C THR A 71 1.42 4.38 12.91
N PHE A 72 1.09 3.44 13.78
CA PHE A 72 1.84 3.18 15.01
C PHE A 72 2.93 2.11 14.83
N THR A 73 2.98 1.45 13.67
CA THR A 73 3.90 0.31 13.42
C THR A 73 5.34 0.73 13.12
N ILE A 74 5.58 2.01 12.79
CA ILE A 74 6.92 2.53 12.51
C ILE A 74 7.24 3.68 13.46
N HIS A 75 8.18 3.46 14.37
CA HIS A 75 8.58 4.48 15.32
C HIS A 75 9.37 5.62 14.64
N PRO A 76 9.21 6.88 15.05
CA PRO A 76 9.97 8.00 14.51
C PRO A 76 11.50 7.85 14.45
N HIS A 77 12.13 7.08 15.35
CA HIS A 77 13.59 6.94 15.40
C HIS A 77 14.16 6.11 14.25
N ILE A 78 13.34 5.28 13.60
CA ILE A 78 13.73 4.43 12.45
C ILE A 78 13.26 5.00 11.10
N ILE A 79 12.66 6.19 11.07
CA ILE A 79 12.28 6.87 9.82
C ILE A 79 13.45 7.00 8.83
N PRO A 80 14.68 7.36 9.25
CA PRO A 80 15.82 7.42 8.33
C PRO A 80 16.10 6.08 7.64
N SER A 81 15.95 4.97 8.36
CA SER A 81 16.11 3.61 7.82
C SER A 81 14.99 3.27 6.84
N PHE A 82 13.74 3.63 7.15
CA PHE A 82 12.61 3.47 6.23
C PHE A 82 12.83 4.24 4.93
N ILE A 83 13.24 5.51 5.02
CA ILE A 83 13.58 6.35 3.85
C ILE A 83 14.71 5.72 3.03
N MET A 84 15.75 5.19 3.68
CA MET A 84 16.84 4.51 2.98
C MET A 84 16.33 3.30 2.19
N MET A 85 15.49 2.47 2.81
CA MET A 85 14.88 1.31 2.16
C MET A 85 14.01 1.73 0.96
N CYS A 86 13.13 2.74 1.10
CA CYS A 86 12.35 3.30 -0.01
C CYS A 86 13.24 3.71 -1.19
N LYS A 87 14.36 4.38 -0.92
CA LYS A 87 15.31 4.81 -1.95
C LYS A 87 16.04 3.64 -2.61
N GLN A 88 16.30 2.54 -1.89
CA GLN A 88 16.89 1.35 -2.49
C GLN A 88 15.89 0.62 -3.37
N ILE A 89 14.65 0.48 -2.91
CA ILE A 89 13.54 -0.12 -3.69
C ILE A 89 13.33 0.70 -4.97
N GLN A 90 13.22 2.03 -4.89
CA GLN A 90 13.06 2.89 -6.07
C GLN A 90 14.16 2.69 -7.13
N LYS A 91 15.38 2.35 -6.73
CA LYS A 91 16.51 2.14 -7.65
C LYS A 91 16.53 0.76 -8.32
N LYS A 92 15.91 -0.25 -7.73
CA LYS A 92 16.10 -1.66 -8.12
C LYS A 92 14.82 -2.39 -8.48
N ALA A 93 13.70 -2.01 -7.86
CA ALA A 93 12.41 -2.60 -8.14
C ALA A 93 11.94 -2.19 -9.53
N ASN A 94 11.25 -3.13 -10.18
CA ASN A 94 10.63 -2.94 -11.49
C ASN A 94 9.23 -3.55 -11.45
N PRO A 95 8.32 -2.98 -10.62
CA PRO A 95 6.99 -3.52 -10.47
C PRO A 95 6.15 -3.29 -11.73
N ARG A 96 5.32 -4.28 -12.06
CA ARG A 96 4.27 -4.17 -13.08
C ARG A 96 2.91 -4.29 -12.43
N TYR A 97 1.90 -3.72 -13.06
CA TYR A 97 0.57 -3.66 -12.48
C TYR A 97 -0.12 -5.03 -12.55
N GLY A 98 -0.68 -5.47 -11.42
CA GLY A 98 -1.65 -6.57 -11.43
C GLY A 98 -2.16 -6.96 -10.06
N PHE A 99 -3.26 -7.73 -10.04
CA PHE A 99 -3.99 -8.08 -8.83
C PHE A 99 -3.43 -9.30 -8.11
N PHE A 100 -2.14 -9.24 -7.75
CA PHE A 100 -1.48 -10.33 -7.06
C PHE A 100 -0.84 -9.86 -5.76
N TYR A 101 -0.95 -10.72 -4.74
CA TYR A 101 -0.20 -10.59 -3.50
C TYR A 101 -0.15 -11.93 -2.74
N THR A 102 1.04 -12.47 -2.54
CA THR A 102 1.27 -13.71 -1.76
C THR A 102 2.13 -13.52 -0.52
N GLY A 103 2.27 -12.28 -0.06
CA GLY A 103 3.20 -11.97 1.02
C GLY A 103 4.64 -11.90 0.52
N GLU A 104 4.87 -11.51 -0.73
CA GLU A 104 6.19 -11.05 -1.15
C GLU A 104 6.63 -9.77 -0.41
N TYR A 105 7.91 -9.46 -0.47
CA TYR A 105 8.48 -8.30 0.20
C TYR A 105 9.74 -7.80 -0.50
N PHE A 106 10.14 -6.57 -0.16
CA PHE A 106 11.45 -6.04 -0.52
C PHE A 106 12.41 -6.13 0.68
N ASP A 107 13.65 -6.58 0.50
CA ASP A 107 14.64 -6.49 1.57
C ASP A 107 15.16 -5.05 1.76
N LEU A 108 16.03 -4.86 2.75
CA LEU A 108 16.69 -3.56 3.02
C LEU A 108 17.55 -3.06 1.85
N ASN A 109 17.95 -3.94 0.94
CA ASN A 109 18.69 -3.59 -0.26
C ASN A 109 17.77 -3.27 -1.45
N GLY A 110 16.46 -3.33 -1.30
CA GLY A 110 15.47 -3.11 -2.35
C GLY A 110 15.30 -4.27 -3.31
N GLN A 111 15.76 -5.47 -2.95
CA GLN A 111 15.55 -6.69 -3.73
C GLN A 111 14.20 -7.31 -3.41
N HIS A 112 13.44 -7.68 -4.44
CA HIS A 112 12.15 -8.33 -4.28
C HIS A 112 12.30 -9.84 -4.06
N PHE A 113 11.59 -10.37 -3.06
CA PHE A 113 11.50 -11.79 -2.78
C PHE A 113 10.06 -12.26 -2.90
N SER A 114 9.82 -13.23 -3.79
CA SER A 114 8.54 -13.91 -3.96
C SER A 114 8.80 -15.40 -4.20
N GLU A 115 7.90 -16.24 -3.69
CA GLU A 115 7.92 -17.69 -3.94
C GLU A 115 7.15 -18.07 -5.22
N LYS A 116 6.57 -17.08 -5.91
CA LYS A 116 5.72 -17.27 -7.09
C LYS A 116 6.38 -16.76 -8.36
N GLU A 117 6.07 -17.39 -9.48
CA GLU A 117 6.62 -17.06 -10.80
C GLU A 117 6.00 -15.79 -11.43
N ILE A 118 5.09 -15.12 -10.73
CA ILE A 118 4.45 -13.88 -11.18
C ILE A 118 5.38 -12.66 -11.17
N GLY A 119 6.60 -12.76 -10.64
CA GLY A 119 7.55 -11.65 -10.59
C GLY A 119 7.05 -10.49 -9.71
N GLN A 120 7.44 -9.25 -10.03
CA GLN A 120 7.01 -8.05 -9.30
C GLN A 120 5.65 -7.55 -9.79
N THR A 121 4.63 -8.41 -9.80
CA THR A 121 3.27 -8.01 -10.21
C THR A 121 2.45 -7.62 -9.00
N MET A 122 2.02 -6.36 -8.92
CA MET A 122 1.32 -5.86 -7.74
C MET A 122 0.44 -4.65 -8.04
N THR A 123 -0.49 -4.37 -7.12
CA THR A 123 -1.21 -3.10 -7.08
C THR A 123 -0.43 -2.06 -6.26
N CYS A 124 -0.90 -0.80 -6.22
CA CYS A 124 -0.33 0.19 -5.32
C CYS A 124 -0.43 -0.22 -3.84
N THR A 125 -1.52 -0.89 -3.45
CA THR A 125 -1.67 -1.48 -2.12
C THR A 125 -0.68 -2.62 -1.89
N GLY A 126 -0.56 -3.55 -2.84
CA GLY A 126 0.39 -4.66 -2.78
C GLY A 126 1.82 -4.16 -2.63
N PHE A 127 2.21 -3.13 -3.38
CA PHE A 127 3.50 -2.48 -3.24
C PHE A 127 3.74 -1.94 -1.82
N CYS A 128 2.78 -1.23 -1.24
CA CYS A 128 2.89 -0.77 0.14
C CYS A 128 3.04 -1.93 1.13
N LEU A 129 2.30 -3.03 0.93
CA LEU A 129 2.42 -4.21 1.77
C LEU A 129 3.79 -4.89 1.64
N ASN A 130 4.35 -5.01 0.43
CA ASN A 130 5.70 -5.53 0.20
C ASN A 130 6.76 -4.71 0.94
N VAL A 131 6.62 -3.37 0.92
CA VAL A 131 7.52 -2.44 1.62
C VAL A 131 7.39 -2.62 3.14
N LEU A 132 6.17 -2.66 3.67
CA LEU A 132 5.92 -2.82 5.11
C LEU A 132 6.43 -4.17 5.61
N LYS A 133 6.10 -5.27 4.91
CA LYS A 133 6.56 -6.60 5.29
C LYS A 133 8.08 -6.68 5.34
N GLY A 134 8.74 -6.13 4.33
CA GLY A 134 10.18 -6.11 4.26
C GLY A 134 10.84 -5.27 5.35
N PHE A 135 10.23 -4.14 5.71
CA PHE A 135 10.76 -3.26 6.74
C PHE A 135 10.52 -3.76 8.16
N LEU A 136 9.36 -4.36 8.40
CA LEU A 136 8.93 -4.89 9.71
C LEU A 136 9.43 -6.32 9.96
N GLU A 137 9.87 -7.01 8.91
CA GLU A 137 10.22 -8.44 8.91
C GLU A 137 9.05 -9.34 9.40
N GLU A 138 7.82 -8.85 9.26
CA GLU A 138 6.59 -9.50 9.69
C GLU A 138 5.44 -9.14 8.72
N ASN A 139 4.44 -10.02 8.58
CA ASN A 139 3.24 -9.70 7.81
C ASN A 139 2.49 -8.52 8.46
N TYR A 140 2.34 -7.42 7.73
CA TYR A 140 1.60 -6.26 8.23
C TYR A 140 0.08 -6.51 8.33
N ILE A 141 -0.50 -7.25 7.37
CA ILE A 141 -1.88 -7.72 7.42
C ILE A 141 -1.92 -9.24 7.25
N ASP A 142 -2.98 -9.87 7.73
CA ASP A 142 -3.27 -11.28 7.42
C ASP A 142 -3.94 -11.39 6.04
N TYR A 143 -3.12 -11.29 5.00
CA TYR A 143 -3.56 -11.28 3.61
C TYR A 143 -4.23 -12.58 3.14
N THR A 144 -4.18 -13.65 3.94
CA THR A 144 -4.88 -14.92 3.64
C THR A 144 -6.39 -14.81 3.76
N GLU A 145 -6.88 -13.75 4.40
CA GLU A 145 -8.31 -13.46 4.52
C GLU A 145 -8.90 -12.74 3.27
N TRP A 146 -8.05 -12.38 2.29
CA TRP A 146 -8.49 -11.90 0.98
C TRP A 146 -8.39 -13.04 -0.03
N THR A 147 -9.52 -13.37 -0.65
CA THR A 147 -9.64 -14.44 -1.65
C THR A 147 -10.07 -13.84 -2.99
N GLU A 148 -10.20 -14.67 -4.02
CA GLU A 148 -10.69 -14.27 -5.36
C GLU A 148 -12.05 -13.55 -5.31
N GLU A 149 -12.88 -13.80 -4.29
CA GLU A 149 -14.17 -13.10 -4.09
C GLU A 149 -14.03 -11.57 -3.91
N THR A 150 -12.82 -11.10 -3.59
CA THR A 150 -12.53 -9.66 -3.48
C THR A 150 -12.30 -8.99 -4.83
N HIS A 151 -12.30 -9.77 -5.91
CA HIS A 151 -12.08 -9.32 -7.28
C HIS A 151 -13.38 -9.21 -8.06
N GLN A 152 -13.57 -8.12 -8.79
CA GLN A 152 -14.81 -7.85 -9.56
C GLN A 152 -14.60 -7.92 -11.07
N GLU A 153 -13.37 -8.00 -11.56
CA GLU A 153 -13.12 -8.02 -13.01
C GLU A 153 -13.18 -9.45 -13.55
N TYR A 154 -14.14 -9.66 -14.44
CA TYR A 154 -14.39 -10.94 -15.09
C TYR A 154 -13.21 -11.32 -16.00
N ASN A 155 -12.79 -12.60 -15.96
CA ASN A 155 -11.71 -13.18 -16.77
C ASN A 155 -10.30 -12.56 -16.61
N TYR A 156 -10.07 -11.67 -15.63
CA TYR A 156 -8.75 -11.05 -15.44
C TYR A 156 -7.63 -12.08 -15.31
N LEU A 157 -7.82 -13.10 -14.45
CA LEU A 157 -6.80 -14.09 -14.16
C LEU A 157 -6.41 -14.89 -15.42
N GLN A 158 -7.42 -15.31 -16.20
CA GLN A 158 -7.22 -16.04 -17.45
C GLN A 158 -6.48 -15.17 -18.48
N ASN A 159 -6.95 -13.94 -18.69
CA ASN A 159 -6.31 -13.03 -19.64
C ASN A 159 -4.85 -12.74 -19.24
N PHE A 160 -4.60 -12.51 -17.96
CA PHE A 160 -3.24 -12.26 -17.46
C PHE A 160 -2.32 -13.46 -17.67
N ALA A 161 -2.83 -14.67 -17.42
CA ALA A 161 -2.09 -15.92 -17.63
C ALA A 161 -1.74 -16.11 -19.11
N ASP A 162 -2.71 -15.93 -20.01
CA ASP A 162 -2.53 -16.07 -21.46
C ASP A 162 -1.51 -15.06 -22.00
N ASP A 163 -1.60 -13.79 -21.58
CA ASP A 163 -0.71 -12.71 -22.00
C ASP A 163 0.75 -12.93 -21.57
N HIS A 164 0.97 -13.70 -20.50
CA HIS A 164 2.29 -13.94 -19.91
C HIS A 164 2.78 -15.39 -20.06
N GLY A 165 2.02 -16.26 -20.72
CA GLY A 165 2.36 -17.68 -20.89
C GLY A 165 2.45 -18.43 -19.56
N LEU A 166 1.62 -18.06 -18.57
CA LEU A 166 1.55 -18.71 -17.25
C LEU A 166 0.40 -19.71 -17.21
N ASN A 167 0.46 -20.66 -16.29
CA ASN A 167 -0.69 -21.50 -15.98
C ASN A 167 -1.60 -20.81 -14.94
N VAL A 168 -2.92 -20.76 -15.20
CA VAL A 168 -3.91 -20.15 -14.30
C VAL A 168 -3.87 -20.79 -12.91
N GLU A 169 -3.78 -22.12 -12.84
CA GLU A 169 -3.82 -22.80 -11.53
C GLU A 169 -2.61 -22.46 -10.65
N ASP A 170 -1.46 -22.15 -11.25
CA ASP A 170 -0.23 -21.84 -10.53
C ASP A 170 -0.26 -20.42 -9.93
N ILE A 171 -1.14 -19.55 -10.43
CA ILE A 171 -1.23 -18.15 -10.01
C ILE A 171 -2.56 -17.80 -9.31
N ALA A 172 -3.55 -18.69 -9.34
CA ALA A 172 -4.88 -18.49 -8.76
C ALA A 172 -4.83 -18.14 -7.26
N GLU A 173 -4.03 -18.87 -6.47
CA GLU A 173 -3.92 -18.60 -5.02
C GLU A 173 -3.32 -17.22 -4.70
N SER A 174 -2.62 -16.64 -5.67
CA SER A 174 -1.96 -15.34 -5.61
C SER A 174 -2.90 -14.20 -5.99
N HIS A 175 -4.01 -14.52 -6.68
CA HIS A 175 -4.97 -13.55 -7.20
C HIS A 175 -5.86 -12.99 -6.08
N ARG A 176 -5.51 -11.80 -5.59
CA ARG A 176 -6.14 -11.18 -4.42
C ARG A 176 -6.18 -9.67 -4.58
N ARG A 177 -7.30 -9.05 -4.18
CA ARG A 177 -7.46 -7.60 -4.24
C ARG A 177 -7.65 -7.01 -2.86
N ILE A 178 -6.56 -6.46 -2.32
CA ILE A 178 -6.59 -5.62 -1.11
C ILE A 178 -6.73 -4.17 -1.58
N SER A 179 -7.82 -3.51 -1.19
CA SER A 179 -8.16 -2.17 -1.67
C SER A 179 -7.35 -1.08 -0.95
N PRO A 180 -7.23 0.12 -1.54
CA PRO A 180 -6.67 1.27 -0.83
C PRO A 180 -7.44 1.62 0.45
N LEU A 181 -8.75 1.38 0.49
CA LEU A 181 -9.57 1.53 1.68
C LEU A 181 -9.17 0.53 2.78
N ASP A 182 -8.93 -0.73 2.43
CA ASP A 182 -8.43 -1.74 3.38
C ASP A 182 -7.12 -1.28 4.01
N LEU A 183 -6.19 -0.80 3.17
CA LEU A 183 -4.87 -0.40 3.62
C LEU A 183 -4.93 0.83 4.53
N ILE A 184 -5.67 1.90 4.19
CA ILE A 184 -5.75 3.06 5.09
C ILE A 184 -6.49 2.74 6.39
N CYS A 185 -7.49 1.85 6.38
CA CYS A 185 -8.17 1.38 7.58
C CYS A 185 -7.24 0.56 8.49
N SER A 186 -6.26 -0.15 7.93
CA SER A 186 -5.28 -0.90 8.72
C SER A 186 -4.42 0.00 9.63
N ALA A 187 -4.21 1.27 9.27
CA ALA A 187 -3.35 2.19 10.02
C ALA A 187 -3.90 2.61 11.40
N TYR A 188 -5.12 2.17 11.73
CA TYR A 188 -5.70 2.32 13.08
C TYR A 188 -5.25 1.25 14.06
N PHE A 189 -4.54 0.22 13.60
CA PHE A 189 -4.13 -0.93 14.39
C PHE A 189 -2.61 -1.05 14.45
N SER A 190 -2.12 -1.64 15.54
CA SER A 190 -0.68 -1.87 15.78
C SER A 190 -0.32 -3.35 15.90
N ASP A 191 -1.30 -4.21 16.20
CA ASP A 191 -1.07 -5.62 16.47
C ASP A 191 -0.98 -6.37 15.15
N LEU A 192 0.20 -6.94 14.88
CA LEU A 192 0.53 -7.62 13.64
C LEU A 192 0.37 -9.14 13.77
N PRO A 193 -0.04 -9.85 12.70
CA PRO A 193 -0.63 -9.30 11.48
C PRO A 193 -2.05 -8.75 11.73
N ILE A 194 -2.37 -7.61 11.12
CA ILE A 194 -3.71 -6.99 11.27
C ILE A 194 -4.76 -7.84 10.55
N LYS A 195 -5.82 -8.20 11.26
CA LYS A 195 -6.94 -9.01 10.75
C LYS A 195 -7.92 -8.19 9.91
N LYS A 196 -8.51 -8.81 8.90
CA LYS A 196 -9.54 -8.25 8.02
C LYS A 196 -10.77 -7.81 8.80
N GLU A 197 -11.15 -8.55 9.85
CA GLU A 197 -12.25 -8.17 10.74
C GLU A 197 -11.98 -6.79 11.39
N SER A 198 -10.78 -6.58 11.92
CA SER A 198 -10.36 -5.30 12.49
C SER A 198 -10.41 -4.20 11.43
N ILE A 199 -9.87 -4.43 10.24
CA ILE A 199 -9.92 -3.48 9.12
C ILE A 199 -11.36 -3.15 8.73
N ASN A 200 -12.24 -4.14 8.63
CA ASN A 200 -13.65 -3.95 8.29
C ASN A 200 -14.39 -3.09 9.32
N SER A 201 -14.03 -3.20 10.61
CA SER A 201 -14.62 -2.38 11.68
C SER A 201 -14.38 -0.87 11.52
N LYS A 202 -13.45 -0.46 10.65
CA LYS A 202 -13.14 0.96 10.36
C LYS A 202 -13.64 1.45 9.01
N LYS A 203 -14.09 0.57 8.11
CA LYS A 203 -14.45 0.96 6.74
C LYS A 203 -15.56 1.98 6.67
N GLU A 204 -16.65 1.78 7.40
CA GLU A 204 -17.79 2.71 7.39
C GLU A 204 -17.36 4.11 7.87
N GLU A 205 -16.70 4.18 9.03
CA GLU A 205 -16.22 5.44 9.61
C GLU A 205 -15.27 6.20 8.66
N VAL A 206 -14.33 5.48 8.03
CA VAL A 206 -13.34 6.06 7.11
C VAL A 206 -13.98 6.49 5.79
N SER A 207 -14.83 5.65 5.19
CA SER A 207 -15.52 5.98 3.93
C SER A 207 -16.41 7.19 4.09
N THR A 208 -17.23 7.25 5.14
CA THR A 208 -18.07 8.42 5.43
C THR A 208 -17.24 9.68 5.58
N TYR A 209 -16.12 9.64 6.30
CA TYR A 209 -15.27 10.81 6.43
C TYR A 209 -14.73 11.28 5.07
N LEU A 210 -14.24 10.36 4.23
CA LEU A 210 -13.68 10.70 2.93
C LEU A 210 -14.71 11.26 1.95
N GLU A 211 -15.96 10.78 2.01
CA GLU A 211 -17.09 11.28 1.21
C GLU A 211 -17.40 12.75 1.53
N PHE A 212 -17.33 13.13 2.81
CA PHE A 212 -17.68 14.49 3.27
C PHE A 212 -16.49 15.45 3.47
N SER A 213 -15.27 15.04 3.08
CA SER A 213 -14.04 15.86 3.20
C SER A 213 -13.55 16.47 1.89
#